data_AF-A0A368H7Q7-F1
#
_entry.id   AF-A0A368H7Q7-F1
#
_cell.length_a   1.000
_cell.length_b   1.000
_cell.length_c   1.000
_cell.angle_alpha   90.00
_cell.angle_beta   90.00
_cell.angle_gamma   90.00
#
_symmetry.space_group_name_H-M   'P 1'
#
loop_
_entity.id
_entity.type
_entity.pdbx_description
1 polymer ?
#
loop_
_entity_poly.entity_id
_entity_poly.type
_entity_poly.pdbx_seq_one_letter_code
_entity_poly.pdbx_strand_id
1 'polypeptide(L)'
;MLRGLQIQNFLQRESHSFVVNHFVFQTYPLALGILSAFAEAIAIATVSIFFFKSTVEFGVISGFLLATVSPAVCGPVMKKCQRLGIGTDKNIPCFVPAACCFDNTFSIIIVSLASAITFTYEPKFAVFVRNVGEIILSGFIGIFIGWVLWYFPLPDKKHTHTGRILLIIFLSTGIIIGMSAIGHAFPGVVACLLLCFVAPTRWRTDSPKKLEPVASFFACAWFYVASPLLFSLVGTFLDFSKVSAWAVGGCIILVIVGTLARLASGFAIVACSPLQLREQFVVVWSLIPKATVQAALGPNLLVSAEEFPEYEDEALFVRFSPPQTTVVCCILVILITAPIGAFVLDISAPRMLQKAAERSAQVAPEDIERQKKALPVIDEKPEKPEVPSKFRRFRAISLQYGMANGKGLFRSS
;
A
#
# COMPACT_ATOMS: atom_id res chain seq x y z
N MET A 1 4.02 8.26 2.34
CA MET A 1 3.85 8.06 3.81
C MET A 1 2.68 7.15 4.19
N LEU A 2 1.41 7.53 3.92
CA LEU A 2 0.24 6.76 4.38
C LEU A 2 0.28 5.27 3.98
N ARG A 3 0.68 4.97 2.74
CA ARG A 3 0.85 3.58 2.26
C ARG A 3 1.90 2.80 3.06
N GLY A 4 3.08 3.40 3.28
CA GLY A 4 4.15 2.81 4.09
C GLY A 4 3.69 2.50 5.52
N LEU A 5 2.92 3.42 6.13
CA LEU A 5 2.33 3.20 7.45
C LEU A 5 1.31 2.05 7.48
N GLN A 6 0.52 1.84 6.42
CA GLN A 6 -0.43 0.71 6.35
C GLN A 6 0.31 -0.63 6.30
N ILE A 7 1.35 -0.75 5.48
CA ILE A 7 2.18 -1.97 5.39
C ILE A 7 2.86 -2.24 6.74
N GLN A 8 3.42 -1.22 7.37
CA GLN A 8 4.03 -1.37 8.71
C GLN A 8 3.04 -1.77 9.78
N ASN A 9 1.84 -1.16 9.79
CA ASN A 9 0.77 -1.51 10.73
C ASN A 9 0.41 -3.00 10.61
N PHE A 10 0.36 -3.51 9.38
CA PHE A 10 0.14 -4.93 9.11
C PHE A 10 1.28 -5.81 9.64
N LEU A 11 2.52 -5.56 9.20
CA LEU A 11 3.70 -6.35 9.60
C LEU A 11 3.89 -6.40 11.12
N GLN A 12 3.71 -5.28 11.82
CA GLN A 12 3.88 -5.25 13.27
C GLN A 12 2.76 -5.98 14.01
N ARG A 13 1.51 -5.88 13.55
CA ARG A 13 0.38 -6.55 14.20
C ARG A 13 0.46 -8.06 14.05
N GLU A 14 0.98 -8.56 12.93
CA GLU A 14 1.36 -9.96 12.79
C GLU A 14 2.50 -10.35 13.72
N SER A 15 3.53 -9.51 13.90
CA SER A 15 4.65 -9.84 14.78
C SER A 15 4.25 -10.01 16.26
N HIS A 16 3.17 -9.37 16.70
CA HIS A 16 2.63 -9.49 18.07
C HIS A 16 1.64 -10.66 18.24
N SER A 17 1.12 -11.24 17.16
CA SER A 17 0.24 -12.42 17.20
C SER A 17 1.09 -13.69 17.10
N PHE A 18 1.67 -14.12 18.23
CA PHE A 18 2.58 -15.26 18.35
C PHE A 18 1.83 -16.60 18.24
N VAL A 19 1.42 -17.02 17.03
CA VAL A 19 0.89 -18.37 16.77
C VAL A 19 1.46 -18.94 15.46
N VAL A 20 1.82 -20.22 15.51
CA VAL A 20 2.74 -21.01 14.66
C VAL A 20 2.40 -21.10 13.14
N ASN A 21 1.32 -20.47 12.63
CA ASN A 21 0.98 -20.45 11.18
C ASN A 21 1.49 -19.18 10.44
N HIS A 22 2.66 -18.68 10.84
CA HIS A 22 3.16 -17.32 10.56
C HIS A 22 3.56 -17.08 9.09
N PHE A 23 4.19 -18.05 8.42
CA PHE A 23 4.73 -17.86 7.07
C PHE A 23 3.64 -17.76 5.98
N VAL A 24 2.52 -18.44 6.21
CA VAL A 24 1.42 -18.51 5.24
C VAL A 24 0.58 -17.24 5.30
N PHE A 25 0.33 -16.67 6.50
CA PHE A 25 -0.43 -15.43 6.65
C PHE A 25 0.30 -14.18 6.15
N GLN A 26 1.62 -14.13 6.30
CA GLN A 26 2.45 -13.00 5.87
C GLN A 26 2.57 -12.87 4.34
N THR A 27 2.50 -14.00 3.62
CA THR A 27 2.60 -14.03 2.15
C THR A 27 1.25 -13.82 1.45
N TYR A 28 0.13 -14.09 2.11
CA TYR A 28 -1.21 -13.93 1.51
C TYR A 28 -1.56 -12.52 1.03
N PRO A 29 -1.33 -11.42 1.77
CA PRO A 29 -1.71 -10.09 1.28
C PRO A 29 -0.85 -9.65 0.10
N LEU A 30 0.41 -10.10 0.06
CA LEU A 30 1.30 -9.87 -1.09
C LEU A 30 0.84 -10.68 -2.31
N ALA A 31 0.59 -11.98 -2.13
CA ALA A 31 0.08 -12.85 -3.20
C ALA A 31 -1.28 -12.37 -3.71
N LEU A 32 -2.20 -12.02 -2.82
CA LEU A 32 -3.50 -11.49 -3.14
C LEU A 32 -3.40 -10.17 -3.91
N GLY A 33 -2.59 -9.21 -3.43
CA GLY A 33 -2.40 -7.94 -4.11
C GLY A 33 -1.80 -8.11 -5.51
N ILE A 34 -0.70 -8.85 -5.63
CA ILE A 34 0.06 -8.99 -6.89
C ILE A 34 -0.67 -9.88 -7.89
N LEU A 35 -1.06 -11.11 -7.50
CA LEU A 35 -1.63 -12.08 -8.44
C LEU A 35 -3.03 -11.66 -8.93
N SER A 36 -3.85 -11.07 -8.05
CA SER A 36 -5.17 -10.59 -8.47
C SER A 36 -5.06 -9.37 -9.40
N ALA A 37 -4.10 -8.48 -9.16
CA ALA A 37 -3.78 -7.37 -10.06
C ALA A 37 -3.25 -7.84 -11.41
N PHE A 38 -2.38 -8.84 -11.40
CA PHE A 38 -1.85 -9.44 -12.62
C PHE A 38 -2.94 -10.08 -13.47
N ALA A 39 -3.84 -10.85 -12.85
CA ALA A 39 -4.96 -11.48 -13.55
C ALA A 39 -5.93 -10.45 -14.16
N GLU A 40 -6.26 -9.39 -13.42
CA GLU A 40 -7.07 -8.29 -13.95
C GLU A 40 -6.35 -7.55 -15.10
N ALA A 41 -5.06 -7.24 -14.93
CA ALA A 41 -4.27 -6.55 -15.94
C ALA A 41 -4.19 -7.37 -17.24
N ILE A 42 -4.00 -8.69 -17.16
CA ILE A 42 -4.01 -9.57 -18.35
C ILE A 42 -5.37 -9.56 -19.03
N ALA A 43 -6.46 -9.66 -18.27
CA ALA A 43 -7.80 -9.65 -18.84
C ALA A 43 -8.08 -8.33 -19.58
N ILE A 44 -7.71 -7.20 -18.96
CA ILE A 44 -7.84 -5.88 -19.56
C ILE A 44 -6.94 -5.73 -20.80
N ALA A 45 -5.68 -6.16 -20.71
CA ALA A 45 -4.73 -6.10 -21.83
C ALA A 45 -5.22 -6.93 -23.01
N THR A 46 -5.72 -8.15 -22.74
CA THR A 46 -6.29 -9.05 -23.75
C THR A 46 -7.47 -8.40 -24.46
N VAL A 47 -8.44 -7.87 -23.70
CA VAL A 47 -9.58 -7.16 -24.28
C VAL A 47 -9.12 -5.92 -25.06
N SER A 48 -8.15 -5.17 -24.55
CA SER A 48 -7.59 -4.00 -25.24
C SER A 48 -6.97 -4.36 -26.60
N ILE A 49 -6.14 -5.41 -26.64
CA ILE A 49 -5.47 -5.85 -27.86
C ILE A 49 -6.47 -6.44 -28.87
N PHE A 50 -7.41 -7.29 -28.44
CA PHE A 50 -8.30 -7.98 -29.37
C PHE A 50 -9.50 -7.11 -29.81
N PHE A 51 -10.13 -6.39 -28.88
CA PHE A 51 -11.35 -5.63 -29.16
C PHE A 51 -11.03 -4.26 -29.77
N PHE A 52 -9.99 -3.60 -29.27
CA PHE A 52 -9.63 -2.25 -29.70
C PHE A 52 -8.40 -2.21 -30.61
N LYS A 53 -7.78 -3.36 -30.92
CA LYS A 53 -6.61 -3.45 -31.80
C LYS A 53 -5.44 -2.56 -31.35
N SER A 54 -5.32 -2.32 -30.04
CA SER A 54 -4.19 -1.60 -29.45
C SER A 54 -2.93 -2.47 -29.50
N THR A 55 -1.74 -1.84 -29.51
CA THR A 55 -0.49 -2.57 -29.40
C THR A 55 -0.33 -3.20 -28.02
N VAL A 56 0.49 -4.25 -27.98
CA VAL A 56 0.73 -5.03 -26.77
C VAL A 56 1.26 -4.14 -25.63
N GLU A 57 2.10 -3.16 -25.98
CA GLU A 57 2.72 -2.21 -25.05
C GLU A 57 1.67 -1.36 -24.33
N PHE A 58 0.78 -0.71 -25.08
CA PHE A 58 -0.32 0.08 -24.53
C PHE A 58 -1.36 -0.79 -23.82
N GLY A 59 -1.61 -2.00 -24.31
CA GLY A 59 -2.46 -2.99 -23.63
C GLY A 59 -1.93 -3.32 -22.22
N VAL A 60 -0.63 -3.54 -22.07
CA VAL A 60 0.02 -3.81 -20.78
C VAL A 60 -0.02 -2.58 -19.88
N ILE A 61 0.34 -1.39 -20.38
CA ILE A 61 0.29 -0.14 -19.61
C ILE A 61 -1.13 0.09 -19.07
N SER A 62 -2.13 0.01 -19.95
CA SER A 62 -3.54 0.22 -19.63
C SER A 62 -4.06 -0.85 -18.65
N GLY A 63 -3.64 -2.10 -18.83
CA GLY A 63 -4.00 -3.21 -17.95
C GLY A 63 -3.60 -2.96 -16.50
N PHE A 64 -2.32 -2.66 -16.24
CA PHE A 64 -1.84 -2.41 -14.89
C PHE A 64 -2.32 -1.06 -14.32
N LEU A 65 -2.44 -0.04 -15.16
CA LEU A 65 -3.00 1.25 -14.77
C LEU A 65 -4.44 1.09 -14.26
N LEU A 66 -5.28 0.38 -15.02
CA LEU A 66 -6.68 0.18 -14.67
C LEU A 66 -6.86 -0.84 -13.55
N ALA A 67 -6.04 -1.89 -13.48
CA ALA A 67 -6.12 -2.89 -12.41
C ALA A 67 -5.90 -2.28 -11.00
N THR A 68 -5.09 -1.23 -10.86
CA THR A 68 -4.63 -0.76 -9.54
C THR A 68 -5.77 -0.40 -8.57
N VAL A 69 -5.71 -0.90 -7.32
CA VAL A 69 -6.76 -0.66 -6.31
C VAL A 69 -6.55 0.65 -5.52
N SER A 70 -7.60 1.21 -4.91
CA SER A 70 -7.50 2.41 -4.09
C SER A 70 -7.71 2.16 -2.59
N PRO A 71 -6.63 2.20 -1.76
CA PRO A 71 -6.77 2.11 -0.31
C PRO A 71 -7.52 3.31 0.31
N ALA A 72 -7.66 4.42 -0.43
CA ALA A 72 -8.37 5.60 0.07
C ALA A 72 -9.89 5.36 0.22
N VAL A 73 -10.46 4.44 -0.56
CA VAL A 73 -11.90 4.13 -0.52
C VAL A 73 -12.20 3.06 0.52
N CYS A 74 -11.39 1.98 0.58
CA CYS A 74 -11.59 0.91 1.57
C CYS A 74 -11.02 1.26 2.96
N GLY A 75 -10.04 2.16 3.05
CA GLY A 75 -9.38 2.55 4.30
C GLY A 75 -10.32 3.07 5.41
N PRO A 76 -11.26 4.00 5.12
CA PRO A 76 -12.23 4.47 6.11
C PRO A 76 -13.12 3.35 6.68
N VAL A 77 -13.60 2.43 5.82
CA VAL A 77 -14.42 1.29 6.23
C VAL A 77 -13.61 0.34 7.11
N MET A 78 -12.38 0.02 6.71
CA MET A 78 -11.49 -0.83 7.51
C MET A 78 -11.14 -0.18 8.86
N LYS A 79 -10.91 1.13 8.89
CA LYS A 79 -10.69 1.87 10.15
C LYS A 79 -11.92 1.83 11.06
N LYS A 80 -13.13 1.92 10.51
CA LYS A 80 -14.41 1.76 11.25
C LYS A 80 -14.52 0.35 11.83
N CYS A 81 -14.26 -0.69 11.04
CA CYS A 81 -14.23 -2.09 11.51
C CYS A 81 -13.19 -2.29 12.63
N GLN A 82 -12.01 -1.68 12.51
CA GLN A 82 -10.97 -1.74 13.53
C GLN A 82 -11.41 -1.10 14.86
N ARG A 83 -12.09 0.06 14.81
CA ARG A 83 -12.63 0.72 16.03
C ARG A 83 -13.74 -0.09 16.70
N LEU A 84 -14.53 -0.81 15.91
CA LEU A 84 -15.64 -1.63 16.39
C LEU A 84 -15.22 -3.05 16.82
N GLY A 85 -13.94 -3.41 16.68
CA GLY A 85 -13.44 -4.76 17.02
C GLY A 85 -13.99 -5.86 16.12
N ILE A 86 -14.35 -5.52 14.87
CA ILE A 86 -14.94 -6.45 13.89
C ILE A 86 -13.85 -6.92 12.93
N GLY A 87 -13.69 -8.24 12.77
CA GLY A 87 -12.66 -8.84 11.92
C GLY A 87 -11.22 -8.68 12.44
N THR A 88 -11.06 -8.20 13.68
CA THR A 88 -9.73 -7.99 14.30
C THR A 88 -9.03 -9.28 14.68
N ASP A 89 -9.76 -10.40 14.86
CA ASP A 89 -9.17 -11.70 15.20
C ASP A 89 -8.21 -12.22 14.13
N LYS A 90 -8.57 -11.99 12.87
CA LYS A 90 -7.76 -12.36 11.70
C LYS A 90 -7.06 -11.14 11.10
N ASN A 91 -7.03 -10.02 11.81
CA ASN A 91 -6.41 -8.76 11.37
C ASN A 91 -6.88 -8.27 9.99
N ILE A 92 -8.11 -8.60 9.54
CA ILE A 92 -8.64 -8.23 8.22
C ILE A 92 -8.58 -6.72 7.97
N PRO A 93 -8.94 -5.84 8.94
CA PRO A 93 -8.83 -4.40 8.78
C PRO A 93 -7.41 -3.85 8.55
N CYS A 94 -6.36 -4.62 8.88
CA CYS A 94 -4.97 -4.25 8.58
C CYS A 94 -4.44 -4.98 7.34
N PHE A 95 -4.89 -6.22 7.12
CA PHE A 95 -4.57 -7.06 5.96
C PHE A 95 -5.00 -6.41 4.64
N VAL A 96 -6.25 -5.93 4.56
CA VAL A 96 -6.82 -5.38 3.32
C VAL A 96 -6.06 -4.13 2.84
N PRO A 97 -5.86 -3.08 3.67
CA PRO A 97 -5.10 -1.90 3.23
C PRO A 97 -3.66 -2.22 2.84
N ALA A 98 -3.03 -3.23 3.47
CA ALA A 98 -1.69 -3.67 3.12
C ALA A 98 -1.65 -4.36 1.75
N ALA A 99 -2.59 -5.26 1.45
CA ALA A 99 -2.74 -5.89 0.14
C ALA A 99 -2.91 -4.84 -0.98
N CYS A 100 -3.77 -3.83 -0.76
CA CYS A 100 -3.92 -2.72 -1.69
C CYS A 100 -2.63 -1.91 -1.86
N CYS A 101 -1.81 -1.76 -0.83
CA CYS A 101 -0.54 -1.04 -0.96
C CYS A 101 0.50 -1.84 -1.77
N PHE A 102 0.52 -3.17 -1.65
CA PHE A 102 1.37 -4.03 -2.47
C PHE A 102 0.95 -4.01 -3.94
N ASP A 103 -0.35 -4.16 -4.22
CA ASP A 103 -0.93 -3.99 -5.56
C ASP A 103 -0.47 -2.65 -6.16
N ASN A 104 -0.70 -1.54 -5.45
CA ASN A 104 -0.38 -0.22 -5.97
C ASN A 104 1.11 -0.02 -6.23
N THR A 105 1.96 -0.56 -5.36
CA THR A 105 3.42 -0.42 -5.54
C THR A 105 3.88 -1.22 -6.75
N PHE A 106 3.40 -2.46 -6.89
CA PHE A 106 3.71 -3.33 -8.02
C PHE A 106 3.21 -2.76 -9.35
N SER A 107 1.93 -2.35 -9.40
CA SER A 107 1.30 -1.80 -10.61
C SER A 107 1.96 -0.48 -11.03
N ILE A 108 2.34 0.40 -10.10
CA ILE A 108 3.10 1.63 -10.42
C ILE A 108 4.45 1.29 -11.06
N ILE A 109 5.20 0.33 -10.50
CA ILE A 109 6.50 -0.08 -11.05
C ILE A 109 6.35 -0.60 -12.49
N ILE A 110 5.35 -1.45 -12.74
CA ILE A 110 5.12 -2.00 -14.08
C ILE A 110 4.68 -0.92 -15.07
N VAL A 111 3.73 -0.07 -14.70
CA VAL A 111 3.29 1.04 -15.56
C VAL A 111 4.47 1.95 -15.90
N SER A 112 5.28 2.33 -14.91
CA SER A 112 6.46 3.15 -15.12
C SER A 112 7.48 2.50 -16.06
N LEU A 113 7.78 1.22 -15.86
CA LEU A 113 8.74 0.49 -16.68
C LEU A 113 8.22 0.31 -18.11
N ALA A 114 6.95 -0.06 -18.26
CA ALA A 114 6.32 -0.23 -19.57
C ALA A 114 6.27 1.12 -20.32
N SER A 115 5.84 2.20 -19.67
CA SER A 115 5.86 3.54 -20.27
C SER A 115 7.27 3.98 -20.67
N ALA A 116 8.29 3.71 -19.87
CA ALA A 116 9.67 4.07 -20.21
C ALA A 116 10.22 3.31 -21.43
N ILE A 117 9.75 2.09 -21.68
CA ILE A 117 10.15 1.28 -22.85
C ILE A 117 9.35 1.68 -24.10
N THR A 118 8.10 2.12 -23.92
CA THR A 118 7.22 2.55 -25.02
C THR A 118 7.59 3.94 -25.52
N PHE A 119 7.81 4.90 -24.62
CA PHE A 119 8.14 6.29 -24.99
C PHE A 119 9.65 6.50 -25.11
N THR A 120 10.27 5.82 -26.07
CA THR A 120 11.70 5.97 -26.33
C THR A 120 12.06 5.70 -27.79
N TYR A 121 13.03 6.45 -28.31
CA TYR A 121 13.65 6.20 -29.62
C TYR A 121 14.89 5.30 -29.51
N GLU A 122 15.31 4.95 -28.30
CA GLU A 122 16.48 4.11 -28.03
C GLU A 122 16.14 2.61 -28.14
N PRO A 123 17.15 1.72 -28.26
CA PRO A 123 16.93 0.28 -28.26
C PRO A 123 16.23 -0.18 -26.96
N LYS A 124 15.04 -0.78 -27.12
CA LYS A 124 14.15 -1.19 -26.00
C LYS A 124 14.85 -1.99 -24.91
N PHE A 125 15.76 -2.89 -25.27
CA PHE A 125 16.51 -3.69 -24.29
C PHE A 125 17.48 -2.86 -23.43
N ALA A 126 18.19 -1.90 -24.03
CA ALA A 126 19.10 -1.03 -23.29
C ALA A 126 18.33 -0.14 -22.31
N VAL A 127 17.19 0.41 -22.76
CA VAL A 127 16.29 1.20 -21.92
C VAL A 127 15.71 0.38 -20.78
N PHE A 128 15.29 -0.86 -21.04
CA PHE A 128 14.80 -1.78 -20.01
C PHE A 128 15.84 -2.01 -18.91
N VAL A 129 17.06 -2.40 -19.29
CA VAL A 129 18.15 -2.67 -18.33
C VAL A 129 18.49 -1.41 -17.53
N ARG A 130 18.56 -0.24 -18.19
CA ARG A 130 18.81 1.05 -17.54
C ARG A 130 17.73 1.37 -16.50
N ASN A 131 16.44 1.29 -16.88
CA ASN A 131 15.33 1.60 -15.98
C ASN A 131 15.25 0.63 -14.79
N VAL A 132 15.48 -0.67 -15.01
CA VAL A 132 15.54 -1.64 -13.90
C VAL A 132 16.69 -1.31 -12.96
N GLY A 133 17.88 -0.98 -13.49
CA GLY A 133 19.02 -0.53 -12.70
C GLY A 133 18.72 0.73 -11.88
N GLU A 134 18.03 1.71 -12.47
CA GLU A 134 17.64 2.95 -11.80
C GLU A 134 16.61 2.73 -10.70
N ILE A 135 15.62 1.87 -10.90
CA ILE A 135 14.63 1.51 -9.87
C ILE A 135 15.32 0.82 -8.69
N ILE A 136 16.28 -0.06 -8.95
CA ILE A 136 17.07 -0.73 -7.90
C ILE A 136 17.92 0.30 -7.13
N LEU A 137 18.65 1.16 -7.86
CA LEU A 137 19.48 2.21 -7.26
C LEU A 137 18.64 3.19 -6.45
N SER A 138 17.50 3.64 -6.98
CA SER A 138 16.58 4.53 -6.26
C SER A 138 16.01 3.84 -5.03
N GLY A 139 15.80 2.53 -5.08
CA GLY A 139 15.44 1.73 -3.91
C GLY A 139 16.51 1.76 -2.82
N PHE A 140 17.78 1.58 -3.18
CA PHE A 140 18.89 1.74 -2.23
C PHE A 140 18.96 3.15 -1.65
N ILE A 141 18.80 4.19 -2.47
CA ILE A 141 18.78 5.59 -2.02
C ILE A 141 17.63 5.82 -1.03
N GLY A 142 16.42 5.37 -1.35
CA GLY A 142 15.25 5.50 -0.48
C GLY A 142 15.42 4.81 0.87
N ILE A 143 15.98 3.58 0.87
CA ILE A 143 16.30 2.84 2.09
C ILE A 143 17.39 3.56 2.90
N PHE A 144 18.46 4.00 2.24
CA PHE A 144 19.58 4.70 2.88
C PHE A 144 19.12 6.00 3.54
N ILE A 145 18.37 6.85 2.84
CA ILE A 145 17.83 8.09 3.41
C ILE A 145 16.84 7.77 4.54
N GLY A 146 15.99 6.74 4.36
CA GLY A 146 15.09 6.25 5.41
C GLY A 146 15.83 5.80 6.67
N TRP A 147 16.99 5.16 6.51
CA TRP A 147 17.89 4.75 7.60
C TRP A 147 18.56 5.96 8.27
N VAL A 148 19.01 6.96 7.51
CA VAL A 148 19.53 8.22 8.05
C VAL A 148 18.47 8.94 8.90
N LEU A 149 17.20 8.92 8.45
CA LEU A 149 16.06 9.47 9.18
C LEU A 149 15.76 8.74 10.50
N TRP A 150 16.36 7.60 10.79
CA TRP A 150 16.25 6.98 12.12
C TRP A 150 16.96 7.81 13.18
N TYR A 151 18.06 8.47 12.82
CA TYR A 151 18.86 9.27 13.74
C TYR A 151 18.37 10.73 13.84
N PHE A 152 17.63 11.20 12.84
CA PHE A 152 17.11 12.57 12.76
C PHE A 152 15.58 12.60 12.56
N PRO A 153 14.80 13.31 13.37
CA PRO A 153 15.15 14.14 14.53
C PRO A 153 15.16 13.36 15.86
N LEU A 154 16.06 13.75 16.79
CA LEU A 154 16.21 13.09 18.10
C LEU A 154 14.88 13.02 18.88
N PRO A 155 14.57 11.89 19.55
CA PRO A 155 13.27 11.65 20.20
C PRO A 155 12.85 12.70 21.24
N ASP A 156 13.80 13.37 21.90
CA ASP A 156 13.57 14.16 23.12
C ASP A 156 13.29 15.65 22.92
N LYS A 157 13.10 16.13 21.67
CA LYS A 157 12.79 17.56 21.44
C LYS A 157 11.28 17.84 21.42
N LYS A 158 10.89 19.00 21.96
CA LYS A 158 9.49 19.47 22.12
C LYS A 158 8.70 19.56 20.80
N HIS A 159 9.38 19.65 19.64
CA HIS A 159 8.76 19.76 18.30
C HIS A 159 9.20 18.64 17.33
N THR A 160 9.51 17.45 17.86
CA THR A 160 9.97 16.30 17.06
C THR A 160 9.00 15.94 15.92
N HIS A 161 7.69 16.10 16.11
CA HIS A 161 6.69 15.76 15.07
C HIS A 161 6.77 16.68 13.86
N THR A 162 6.88 18.00 14.07
CA THR A 162 7.01 19.00 13.00
C THR A 162 8.30 18.77 12.21
N GLY A 163 9.40 18.46 12.90
CA GLY A 163 10.66 18.10 12.26
C GLY A 163 10.54 16.86 11.38
N ARG A 164 9.88 15.79 11.86
CA ARG A 164 9.63 14.57 11.07
C ARG A 164 8.79 14.84 9.83
N ILE A 165 7.73 15.66 9.96
CA ILE A 165 6.87 16.04 8.84
C ILE A 165 7.66 16.82 7.80
N LEU A 166 8.37 17.87 8.22
CA LEU A 166 9.14 18.74 7.33
C LEU A 166 10.23 17.95 6.60
N LEU A 167 10.94 17.06 7.30
CA LEU A 167 11.97 16.22 6.71
C LEU A 167 11.41 15.27 5.66
N ILE A 168 10.29 14.60 5.92
CA ILE A 168 9.66 13.72 4.93
C ILE A 168 9.27 14.53 3.69
N ILE A 169 8.63 15.69 3.86
CA ILE A 169 8.20 16.53 2.73
C ILE A 169 9.41 17.00 1.94
N PHE A 170 10.40 17.61 2.60
CA PHE A 170 11.59 18.17 1.96
C PHE A 170 12.39 17.10 1.21
N LEU A 171 12.66 15.96 1.85
CA LEU A 171 13.42 14.88 1.23
C LEU A 171 12.64 14.22 0.09
N SER A 172 11.33 13.99 0.27
CA SER A 172 10.52 13.36 -0.80
C SER A 172 10.41 14.26 -2.03
N THR A 173 10.14 15.56 -1.83
CA THR A 173 10.09 16.54 -2.92
C THR A 173 11.47 16.72 -3.56
N GLY A 174 12.54 16.77 -2.76
CA GLY A 174 13.92 16.87 -3.25
C GLY A 174 14.34 15.68 -4.11
N ILE A 175 14.00 14.45 -3.69
CA ILE A 175 14.28 13.23 -4.47
C ILE A 175 13.51 13.25 -5.80
N ILE A 176 12.21 13.59 -5.78
CA ILE A 176 11.40 13.61 -7.01
C ILE A 176 11.91 14.68 -7.98
N ILE A 177 12.18 15.90 -7.51
CA ILE A 177 12.70 16.99 -8.35
C ILE A 177 14.10 16.64 -8.87
N GLY A 178 14.97 16.13 -8.00
CA GLY A 178 16.33 15.75 -8.36
C GLY A 178 16.36 14.65 -9.42
N MET A 179 15.55 13.61 -9.27
CA MET A 179 15.45 12.52 -10.24
C MET A 179 14.79 12.99 -11.55
N SER A 180 13.80 13.88 -11.47
CA SER A 180 13.20 14.50 -12.66
C SER A 180 14.20 15.37 -13.44
N ALA A 181 15.07 16.10 -12.75
CA ALA A 181 16.10 16.94 -13.39
C ALA A 181 17.15 16.12 -14.17
N ILE A 182 17.36 14.86 -13.81
CA ILE A 182 18.27 13.94 -14.52
C ILE A 182 17.52 13.25 -15.69
N GLY A 183 16.22 13.51 -15.88
CA GLY A 183 15.39 12.88 -16.92
C GLY A 183 14.72 11.57 -16.48
N HIS A 184 14.83 11.19 -15.20
CA HIS A 184 14.37 9.90 -14.67
C HIS A 184 13.36 10.10 -13.53
N ALA A 185 12.17 10.62 -13.84
CA ALA A 185 11.18 10.96 -12.82
C ALA A 185 10.61 9.75 -12.05
N PHE A 186 10.42 8.60 -12.71
CA PHE A 186 9.75 7.44 -12.12
C PHE A 186 10.52 6.75 -10.98
N PRO A 187 11.83 6.49 -11.09
CA PRO A 187 12.61 5.94 -9.98
C PRO A 187 12.54 6.78 -8.70
N GLY A 188 12.33 8.09 -8.79
CA GLY A 188 12.16 8.99 -7.64
C GLY A 188 10.92 8.66 -6.79
N VAL A 189 9.83 8.21 -7.41
CA VAL A 189 8.61 7.82 -6.68
C VAL A 189 8.85 6.57 -5.84
N VAL A 190 9.59 5.59 -6.38
CA VAL A 190 9.95 4.34 -5.67
C VAL A 190 10.85 4.65 -4.47
N ALA A 191 11.85 5.50 -4.64
CA ALA A 191 12.71 5.97 -3.55
C ALA A 191 11.91 6.63 -2.42
N CYS A 192 10.96 7.50 -2.75
CA CYS A 192 10.07 8.15 -1.78
C CYS A 192 9.16 7.16 -1.04
N LEU A 193 8.65 6.13 -1.73
CA LEU A 193 7.85 5.07 -1.11
C LEU A 193 8.67 4.29 -0.07
N LEU A 194 9.89 3.89 -0.44
CA LEU A 194 10.79 3.14 0.44
C LEU A 194 11.29 4.00 1.61
N LEU A 195 11.62 5.27 1.39
CA LEU A 195 11.92 6.22 2.46
C LEU A 195 10.77 6.32 3.47
N CYS A 196 9.54 6.48 2.96
CA CYS A 196 8.33 6.54 3.77
C CYS A 196 7.98 5.21 4.45
N PHE A 197 8.53 4.10 3.98
CA PHE A 197 8.38 2.78 4.59
C PHE A 197 9.48 2.49 5.62
N VAL A 198 10.71 2.97 5.43
CA VAL A 198 11.81 2.70 6.35
C VAL A 198 11.83 3.68 7.52
N ALA A 199 11.69 5.00 7.26
CA ALA A 199 11.80 6.02 8.31
C ALA A 199 10.86 5.81 9.51
N PRO A 200 9.56 5.47 9.32
CA PRO A 200 8.65 5.38 10.46
C PRO A 200 8.83 4.12 11.31
N THR A 201 9.58 3.11 10.84
CA THR A 201 9.80 1.86 11.59
C THR A 201 10.43 2.15 12.95
N ARG A 202 11.53 2.91 12.93
CA ARG A 202 12.26 3.32 14.13
C ARG A 202 11.47 4.32 14.97
N TRP A 203 10.86 5.31 14.32
CA TRP A 203 10.09 6.36 15.01
C TRP A 203 8.92 5.81 15.81
N ARG A 204 8.36 4.69 15.38
CA ARG A 204 7.30 3.97 16.06
C ARG A 204 7.80 3.23 17.30
N THR A 205 8.97 2.58 17.21
CA THR A 205 9.62 1.90 18.34
C THR A 205 10.05 2.88 19.42
N ASP A 206 10.64 4.02 19.04
CA ASP A 206 11.15 5.00 20.00
C ASP A 206 10.02 5.76 20.72
N SER A 207 8.87 5.98 20.07
CA SER A 207 7.73 6.68 20.67
C SER A 207 6.43 6.46 19.88
N PRO A 208 5.62 5.43 20.18
CA PRO A 208 4.41 5.10 19.42
C PRO A 208 3.37 6.25 19.43
N LYS A 209 3.23 6.94 20.57
CA LYS A 209 2.34 8.13 20.69
C LYS A 209 2.77 9.30 19.81
N LYS A 210 4.03 9.35 19.37
CA LYS A 210 4.56 10.45 18.56
C LYS A 210 4.39 10.27 17.06
N LEU A 211 4.03 9.07 16.61
CA LEU A 211 3.78 8.79 15.19
C LEU A 211 2.36 9.18 14.77
N GLU A 212 1.39 9.08 15.68
CA GLU A 212 -0.02 9.40 15.40
C GLU A 212 -0.22 10.85 14.90
N PRO A 213 0.42 11.90 15.49
CA PRO A 213 0.33 13.25 14.95
C PRO A 213 0.89 13.40 13.53
N VAL A 214 1.98 12.67 13.21
CA VAL A 214 2.59 12.69 11.87
C VAL A 214 1.65 12.04 10.85
N ALA A 215 1.10 10.87 11.19
CA ALA A 215 0.13 10.17 10.35
C ALA A 215 -1.15 10.99 10.14
N SER A 216 -1.63 11.64 11.21
CA SER A 216 -2.80 12.52 11.18
C SER A 216 -2.58 13.71 10.26
N PHE A 217 -1.41 14.37 10.33
CA PHE A 217 -1.07 15.47 9.43
C PHE A 217 -1.14 15.05 7.95
N PHE A 218 -0.50 13.93 7.58
CA PHE A 218 -0.55 13.45 6.19
C PHE A 218 -1.97 13.00 5.77
N ALA A 219 -2.78 12.47 6.69
CA ALA A 219 -4.18 12.13 6.42
C ALA A 219 -5.02 13.38 6.18
N CYS A 220 -4.86 14.43 7.00
CA CYS A 220 -5.54 15.71 6.83
C CYS A 220 -5.09 16.40 5.53
N ALA A 221 -3.78 16.48 5.27
CA ALA A 221 -3.25 17.05 4.03
C ALA A 221 -3.78 16.31 2.79
N TRP A 222 -3.87 14.98 2.86
CA TRP A 222 -4.48 14.18 1.81
C TRP A 222 -5.97 14.51 1.61
N PHE A 223 -6.76 14.51 2.69
CA PHE A 223 -8.20 14.67 2.62
C PHE A 223 -8.63 16.08 2.23
N TYR A 224 -8.00 17.11 2.80
CA TYR A 224 -8.39 18.51 2.59
C TYR A 224 -7.76 19.16 1.36
N VAL A 225 -6.55 18.71 0.95
CA VAL A 225 -5.80 19.37 -0.13
C VAL A 225 -5.59 18.45 -1.32
N ALA A 226 -4.88 17.33 -1.12
CA ALA A 226 -4.42 16.51 -2.24
C ALA A 226 -5.57 15.82 -2.99
N SER A 227 -6.54 15.25 -2.26
CA SER A 227 -7.65 14.50 -2.86
C SER A 227 -8.57 15.39 -3.69
N PRO A 228 -9.10 16.53 -3.19
CA PRO A 228 -9.91 17.43 -4.02
C PRO A 228 -9.15 17.98 -5.23
N LEU A 229 -7.89 18.37 -5.05
CA LEU A 229 -7.06 18.88 -6.15
C LEU A 229 -6.83 17.83 -7.24
N LEU A 230 -6.49 16.61 -6.84
CA LEU A 230 -6.21 15.51 -7.76
C LEU A 230 -7.46 15.12 -8.57
N PHE A 231 -8.61 14.96 -7.92
CA PHE A 231 -9.85 14.62 -8.63
C PHE A 231 -10.40 15.79 -9.46
N SER A 232 -10.23 17.04 -9.00
CA SER A 232 -10.59 18.22 -9.79
C SER A 232 -9.74 18.33 -11.05
N LEU A 233 -8.42 18.13 -10.94
CA LEU A 233 -7.51 18.21 -12.08
C LEU A 233 -7.79 17.11 -13.11
N VAL A 234 -8.07 15.89 -12.68
CA VAL A 234 -8.47 14.81 -13.59
C VAL A 234 -9.76 15.14 -14.32
N GLY A 235 -10.70 15.80 -13.65
CA GLY A 235 -11.92 16.31 -14.29
C GLY A 235 -11.65 17.33 -15.40
N THR A 236 -10.59 18.15 -15.31
CA THR A 236 -10.27 19.13 -16.36
C THR A 236 -9.63 18.49 -17.59
N PHE A 237 -9.05 17.30 -17.49
CA PHE A 237 -8.52 16.55 -18.64
C PHE A 237 -9.62 15.88 -19.47
N LEU A 238 -10.87 15.90 -19.01
CA LEU A 238 -11.98 15.29 -19.72
C LEU A 238 -12.70 16.32 -20.60
N ASP A 239 -12.68 16.06 -21.90
CA ASP A 239 -13.36 16.87 -22.91
C ASP A 239 -14.49 16.05 -23.53
N PHE A 240 -15.72 16.26 -23.06
CA PHE A 240 -16.89 15.52 -23.53
C PHE A 240 -17.15 15.65 -25.03
N SER A 241 -16.68 16.74 -25.67
CA SER A 241 -16.88 16.96 -27.11
C SER A 241 -16.09 15.98 -27.98
N LYS A 242 -15.06 15.36 -27.41
CA LYS A 242 -14.14 14.44 -28.07
C LYS A 242 -14.39 12.97 -27.69
N VAL A 243 -15.33 12.70 -26.77
CA VAL A 243 -15.66 11.34 -26.34
C VAL A 243 -16.79 10.77 -27.19
N SER A 244 -16.49 9.72 -27.97
CA SER A 244 -17.53 8.99 -28.69
C SER A 244 -18.33 8.08 -27.75
N ALA A 245 -19.66 8.00 -27.95
CA ALA A 245 -20.53 7.12 -27.15
C ALA A 245 -20.15 5.64 -27.26
N TRP A 246 -19.61 5.22 -28.40
CA TRP A 246 -19.11 3.87 -28.62
C TRP A 246 -17.86 3.57 -27.79
N ALA A 247 -16.92 4.51 -27.67
CA ALA A 247 -15.74 4.35 -26.83
C ALA A 247 -16.10 4.21 -25.34
N VAL A 248 -17.11 4.96 -24.88
CA VAL A 248 -17.64 4.82 -23.51
C VAL A 248 -18.19 3.41 -23.28
N GLY A 249 -18.97 2.87 -24.22
CA GLY A 249 -19.46 1.49 -24.16
C GLY A 249 -18.32 0.47 -24.08
N GLY A 250 -17.28 0.65 -24.90
CA GLY A 250 -16.07 -0.17 -24.85
C GLY A 250 -15.36 -0.12 -23.49
N CYS A 251 -15.15 1.08 -22.93
CA CYS A 251 -14.55 1.23 -21.60
C CYS A 251 -15.38 0.52 -20.51
N ILE A 252 -16.71 0.59 -20.57
CA ILE A 252 -17.59 -0.10 -19.61
C ILE A 252 -17.41 -1.61 -19.70
N ILE A 253 -17.40 -2.18 -20.90
CA ILE A 253 -17.16 -3.62 -21.11
C ILE A 253 -15.80 -4.02 -20.53
N LEU A 254 -14.76 -3.24 -20.81
CA LEU A 254 -13.40 -3.47 -20.30
C LEU A 254 -13.36 -3.45 -18.76
N VAL A 255 -14.04 -2.49 -18.12
CA VAL A 255 -14.16 -2.39 -16.66
C VAL A 255 -14.88 -3.61 -16.08
N ILE A 256 -15.96 -4.07 -16.71
CA ILE A 256 -16.73 -5.24 -16.27
C ILE A 256 -15.85 -6.49 -16.36
N VAL A 257 -15.22 -6.74 -17.50
CA VAL A 257 -14.37 -7.92 -17.70
C VAL A 257 -13.19 -7.92 -16.74
N GLY A 258 -12.50 -6.78 -16.57
CA GLY A 258 -11.41 -6.63 -15.62
C GLY A 258 -11.84 -6.89 -14.18
N THR A 259 -12.97 -6.30 -13.76
CA THR A 259 -13.49 -6.50 -12.40
C THR A 259 -13.93 -7.95 -12.16
N LEU A 260 -14.51 -8.62 -13.15
CA LEU A 260 -14.86 -10.04 -13.06
C LEU A 260 -13.61 -10.92 -12.95
N ALA A 261 -12.57 -10.64 -13.75
CA ALA A 261 -11.29 -11.34 -13.65
C ALA A 261 -10.63 -11.14 -12.27
N ARG A 262 -10.72 -9.93 -11.71
CA ARG A 262 -10.25 -9.63 -10.35
C ARG A 262 -11.03 -10.41 -9.30
N LEU A 263 -12.35 -10.44 -9.41
CA LEU A 263 -13.20 -11.19 -8.49
C LEU A 263 -12.89 -12.69 -8.55
N ALA A 264 -12.82 -13.26 -9.75
CA ALA A 264 -12.52 -14.68 -9.96
C ALA A 264 -11.15 -15.06 -9.40
N SER A 265 -10.09 -14.32 -9.75
CA SER A 265 -8.74 -14.55 -9.23
C SER A 265 -8.63 -14.30 -7.73
N GLY A 266 -9.29 -13.25 -7.21
CA GLY A 266 -9.35 -12.95 -5.78
C GLY A 266 -9.98 -14.08 -4.97
N PHE A 267 -11.13 -14.59 -5.41
CA PHE A 267 -11.77 -15.75 -4.76
C PHE A 267 -10.91 -17.01 -4.88
N ALA A 268 -10.26 -17.26 -6.02
CA ALA A 268 -9.37 -18.40 -6.18
C ALA A 268 -8.17 -18.36 -5.22
N ILE A 269 -7.53 -17.19 -5.05
CA ILE A 269 -6.40 -17.00 -4.13
C ILE A 269 -6.85 -17.13 -2.67
N VAL A 270 -7.98 -16.51 -2.34
CA VAL A 270 -8.51 -16.48 -0.97
C VAL A 270 -9.13 -17.83 -0.57
N ALA A 271 -9.54 -18.67 -1.52
CA ALA A 271 -10.04 -20.02 -1.25
C ALA A 271 -8.98 -20.91 -0.57
N CYS A 272 -7.69 -20.65 -0.81
CA CYS A 272 -6.58 -21.34 -0.13
C CYS A 272 -6.31 -20.81 1.29
N SER A 273 -7.00 -19.73 1.72
CA SER A 273 -6.75 -19.07 3.01
C SER A 273 -7.63 -19.63 4.15
N PRO A 274 -7.23 -19.43 5.43
CA PRO A 274 -8.03 -19.82 6.59
C PRO A 274 -9.25 -18.90 6.86
N LEU A 275 -9.66 -18.08 5.89
CA LEU A 275 -10.80 -17.16 6.01
C LEU A 275 -12.12 -17.89 5.76
N GLN A 276 -13.16 -17.57 6.53
CA GLN A 276 -14.52 -18.08 6.30
C GLN A 276 -15.09 -17.43 5.04
N LEU A 277 -15.96 -18.12 4.29
CA LEU A 277 -16.58 -17.59 3.05
C LEU A 277 -17.14 -16.17 3.18
N ARG A 278 -17.69 -15.83 4.36
CA ARG A 278 -18.17 -14.48 4.67
C ARG A 278 -17.06 -13.42 4.70
N GLU A 279 -15.93 -13.75 5.31
CA GLU A 279 -14.75 -12.90 5.37
C GLU A 279 -14.06 -12.82 4.01
N GLN A 280 -14.02 -13.94 3.27
CA GLN A 280 -13.46 -13.99 1.91
C GLN A 280 -14.18 -13.00 0.99
N PHE A 281 -15.51 -12.93 1.06
CA PHE A 281 -16.30 -11.95 0.32
C PHE A 281 -15.87 -10.51 0.63
N VAL A 282 -15.77 -10.14 1.91
CA VAL A 282 -15.37 -8.77 2.30
C VAL A 282 -13.96 -8.43 1.82
N VAL A 283 -13.03 -9.39 1.90
CA VAL A 283 -11.66 -9.22 1.42
C VAL A 283 -11.62 -9.02 -0.09
N VAL A 284 -12.27 -9.87 -0.88
CA VAL A 284 -12.22 -9.77 -2.35
C VAL A 284 -12.94 -8.50 -2.85
N TRP A 285 -14.10 -8.16 -2.28
CA TRP A 285 -14.82 -6.93 -2.63
C TRP A 285 -14.06 -5.66 -2.23
N SER A 286 -13.15 -5.75 -1.27
CA SER A 286 -12.29 -4.61 -0.90
C SER A 286 -11.23 -4.26 -1.95
N LEU A 287 -11.02 -5.14 -2.93
CA LEU A 287 -10.09 -4.99 -4.05
C LEU A 287 -10.75 -4.47 -5.33
N ILE A 288 -12.03 -4.11 -5.30
CA ILE A 288 -12.74 -3.53 -6.45
C ILE A 288 -12.54 -2.01 -6.59
N PRO A 289 -12.57 -1.20 -5.51
CA PRO A 289 -12.54 0.25 -5.64
C PRO A 289 -11.27 0.76 -6.34
N LYS A 290 -11.43 1.47 -7.46
CA LYS A 290 -10.35 2.15 -8.20
C LYS A 290 -10.52 3.67 -8.08
N ALA A 291 -9.41 4.40 -7.90
CA ALA A 291 -9.46 5.86 -7.67
C ALA A 291 -8.12 6.54 -7.95
N THR A 292 -7.20 6.46 -6.97
CA THR A 292 -6.11 7.43 -6.84
C THR A 292 -4.98 7.24 -7.85
N VAL A 293 -4.68 6.01 -8.24
CA VAL A 293 -3.57 5.73 -9.16
C VAL A 293 -3.99 6.02 -10.59
N GLN A 294 -5.22 5.67 -10.98
CA GLN A 294 -5.80 6.02 -12.28
C GLN A 294 -5.86 7.53 -12.47
N ALA A 295 -6.30 8.23 -11.43
CA ALA A 295 -6.41 9.68 -11.43
C ALA A 295 -5.02 10.37 -11.47
N ALA A 296 -4.00 9.81 -10.82
CA ALA A 296 -2.66 10.39 -10.86
C ALA A 296 -1.87 10.06 -12.13
N LEU A 297 -1.92 8.81 -12.60
CA LEU A 297 -1.09 8.33 -13.72
C LEU A 297 -1.76 8.43 -15.08
N GLY A 298 -3.10 8.40 -15.14
CA GLY A 298 -3.84 8.49 -16.39
C GLY A 298 -3.52 9.75 -17.20
N PRO A 299 -3.62 10.96 -16.62
CA PRO A 299 -3.25 12.18 -17.32
C PRO A 299 -1.76 12.26 -17.69
N ASN A 300 -0.86 11.75 -16.84
CA ASN A 300 0.56 11.74 -17.14
C ASN A 300 0.88 10.88 -18.37
N LEU A 301 0.23 9.72 -18.51
CA LEU A 301 0.38 8.86 -19.67
C LEU A 301 -0.07 9.55 -20.96
N LEU A 302 -1.17 10.31 -20.89
CA LEU A 302 -1.66 11.13 -21.99
C LEU A 302 -0.62 12.19 -22.41
N VAL A 303 -0.13 12.98 -21.45
CA VAL A 303 0.88 14.02 -21.75
C VAL A 303 2.16 13.41 -22.32
N SER A 304 2.64 12.29 -21.78
CA SER A 304 3.80 11.58 -22.34
C SER A 304 3.55 11.04 -23.74
N ALA A 305 2.32 10.70 -24.09
CA ALA A 305 2.00 10.26 -25.45
C ALA A 305 1.94 11.41 -26.46
N GLU A 306 1.51 12.60 -26.06
CA GLU A 306 1.48 13.79 -26.93
C GLU A 306 2.89 14.20 -27.39
N GLU A 307 3.93 13.87 -26.61
CA GLU A 307 5.32 14.11 -26.99
C GLU A 307 5.83 13.19 -28.11
N PHE A 308 5.14 12.07 -28.37
CA PHE A 308 5.54 11.06 -29.37
C PHE A 308 4.45 10.90 -30.43
N PRO A 309 4.49 11.67 -31.54
CA PRO A 309 3.43 11.69 -32.54
C PRO A 309 3.22 10.35 -33.27
N GLU A 310 4.22 9.46 -33.28
CA GLU A 310 4.10 8.09 -33.81
C GLU A 310 3.12 7.23 -32.98
N TYR A 311 2.99 7.55 -31.70
CA TYR A 311 2.06 6.89 -30.78
C TYR A 311 0.80 7.73 -30.52
N GLU A 312 0.61 8.86 -31.21
CA GLU A 312 -0.60 9.68 -31.07
C GLU A 312 -1.85 8.89 -31.49
N ASP A 313 -1.70 7.98 -32.47
CA ASP A 313 -2.71 7.04 -32.95
C ASP A 313 -2.80 5.72 -32.13
N GLU A 314 -1.86 5.45 -31.20
CA GLU A 314 -1.77 4.20 -30.41
C GLU A 314 -1.93 4.34 -28.89
N ALA A 315 -1.47 5.45 -28.30
CA ALA A 315 -1.94 5.93 -26.99
C ALA A 315 -3.46 6.18 -26.98
N LEU A 316 -3.96 6.27 -28.21
CA LEU A 316 -5.30 6.18 -28.69
C LEU A 316 -5.59 4.72 -29.07
N PHE A 317 -6.59 4.11 -28.44
CA PHE A 317 -7.07 2.78 -28.81
C PHE A 317 -7.37 2.72 -30.34
N VAL A 318 -6.50 2.09 -31.12
CA VAL A 318 -6.35 2.31 -32.59
C VAL A 318 -7.68 2.27 -33.36
N ARG A 319 -7.85 3.29 -34.22
CA ARG A 319 -8.97 3.60 -35.15
C ARG A 319 -10.11 4.48 -34.60
N PHE A 320 -10.08 4.88 -33.33
CA PHE A 320 -11.09 5.73 -32.71
C PHE A 320 -10.44 6.94 -31.99
N SER A 321 -10.26 8.06 -32.70
CA SER A 321 -9.66 9.30 -32.16
C SER A 321 -10.54 10.00 -31.10
N PRO A 322 -10.04 10.79 -30.10
CA PRO A 322 -8.68 11.31 -29.81
C PRO A 322 -8.14 10.93 -28.38
N PRO A 323 -6.90 11.33 -27.97
CA PRO A 323 -6.03 10.79 -26.88
C PRO A 323 -6.64 10.60 -25.46
N GLN A 324 -7.90 10.92 -25.32
CA GLN A 324 -8.67 10.96 -24.11
C GLN A 324 -9.25 9.60 -23.72
N THR A 325 -9.27 8.59 -24.60
CA THR A 325 -9.93 7.31 -24.29
C THR A 325 -9.36 6.64 -23.04
N THR A 326 -8.04 6.69 -22.84
CA THR A 326 -7.40 6.14 -21.64
C THR A 326 -7.78 6.93 -20.38
N VAL A 327 -7.81 8.26 -20.46
CA VAL A 327 -8.26 9.13 -19.37
C VAL A 327 -9.75 8.95 -19.08
N VAL A 328 -10.57 8.78 -20.11
CA VAL A 328 -12.01 8.51 -20.01
C VAL A 328 -12.26 7.15 -19.38
N CYS A 329 -11.54 6.11 -19.79
CA CYS A 329 -11.60 4.80 -19.14
C CYS A 329 -11.17 4.91 -17.66
N CYS A 330 -10.10 5.66 -17.34
CA CYS A 330 -9.70 5.96 -15.96
C CYS A 330 -10.81 6.66 -15.19
N ILE A 331 -11.48 7.65 -15.75
CA ILE A 331 -12.56 8.38 -15.07
C ILE A 331 -13.81 7.50 -14.89
N LEU A 332 -14.21 6.76 -15.93
CA LEU A 332 -15.34 5.85 -15.87
C LEU A 332 -15.11 4.74 -14.85
N VAL A 333 -13.91 4.17 -14.78
CA VAL A 333 -13.62 3.13 -13.79
C VAL A 333 -13.68 3.68 -12.37
N ILE A 334 -13.23 4.92 -12.14
CA ILE A 334 -13.36 5.57 -10.83
C ILE A 334 -14.83 5.81 -10.49
N LEU A 335 -15.59 6.37 -11.43
CA LEU A 335 -16.99 6.72 -11.25
C LEU A 335 -17.87 5.50 -10.96
N ILE A 336 -17.56 4.35 -11.57
CA ILE A 336 -18.31 3.12 -11.39
C ILE A 336 -17.83 2.36 -10.15
N THR A 337 -16.54 2.05 -10.06
CA THR A 337 -16.05 1.08 -9.06
C THR A 337 -15.89 1.66 -7.66
N ALA A 338 -15.56 2.95 -7.51
CA ALA A 338 -15.41 3.57 -6.20
C ALA A 338 -16.71 3.60 -5.39
N PRO A 339 -17.85 4.12 -5.91
CA PRO A 339 -19.10 4.13 -5.16
C PRO A 339 -19.68 2.72 -4.95
N ILE A 340 -19.62 1.84 -5.97
CA ILE A 340 -20.09 0.46 -5.84
C ILE A 340 -19.29 -0.27 -4.75
N GLY A 341 -17.97 -0.17 -4.80
CA GLY A 341 -17.11 -0.82 -3.81
C GLY A 341 -17.31 -0.25 -2.41
N ALA A 342 -17.42 1.08 -2.26
CA ALA A 342 -17.71 1.70 -0.97
C ALA A 342 -19.06 1.25 -0.39
N PHE A 343 -20.11 1.24 -1.21
CA PHE A 343 -21.46 0.83 -0.83
C PHE A 343 -21.50 -0.63 -0.39
N VAL A 344 -20.93 -1.53 -1.19
CA VAL A 344 -20.88 -2.96 -0.86
C VAL A 344 -20.08 -3.19 0.43
N LEU A 345 -18.95 -2.52 0.60
CA LEU A 345 -18.12 -2.67 1.80
C LEU A 345 -18.80 -2.14 3.06
N ASP A 346 -19.46 -0.97 3.03
CA ASP A 346 -20.10 -0.42 4.24
C ASP A 346 -21.28 -1.29 4.71
N ILE A 347 -21.94 -2.02 3.79
CA ILE A 347 -23.01 -2.97 4.12
C ILE A 347 -22.46 -4.34 4.55
N SER A 348 -21.53 -4.89 3.77
CA SER A 348 -21.03 -6.27 3.97
C SER A 348 -20.07 -6.37 5.15
N ALA A 349 -19.14 -5.42 5.30
CA ALA A 349 -18.11 -5.49 6.34
C ALA A 349 -18.66 -5.61 7.77
N PRO A 350 -19.65 -4.80 8.22
CA PRO A 350 -20.19 -4.94 9.58
C PRO A 350 -21.08 -6.18 9.77
N ARG A 351 -21.65 -6.75 8.70
CA ARG A 351 -22.55 -7.92 8.78
C ARG A 351 -21.82 -9.25 8.67
N MET A 352 -20.75 -9.29 7.88
CA MET A 352 -20.07 -10.53 7.48
C MET A 352 -18.80 -10.79 8.28
N LEU A 353 -18.18 -9.75 8.85
CA LEU A 353 -17.06 -9.90 9.76
C LEU A 353 -17.57 -10.14 11.19
N GLN A 354 -17.00 -11.12 11.88
CA GLN A 354 -17.35 -11.43 13.28
C GLN A 354 -16.70 -10.45 14.26
N LYS A 355 -17.35 -10.18 15.39
CA LYS A 355 -16.72 -9.46 16.51
C LYS A 355 -15.77 -10.37 17.26
N ALA A 356 -14.63 -9.83 17.66
CA ALA A 356 -13.60 -10.54 18.41
C ALA A 356 -14.10 -11.21 19.71
N ALA A 357 -15.02 -10.54 20.40
CA ALA A 357 -15.61 -11.03 21.64
C ALA A 357 -16.53 -12.25 21.43
N GLU A 358 -17.25 -12.29 20.31
CA GLU A 358 -18.21 -13.37 20.01
C GLU A 358 -17.49 -14.67 19.59
N ARG A 359 -16.34 -14.56 18.91
CA ARG A 359 -15.51 -15.73 18.57
C ARG A 359 -14.81 -16.31 19.79
N SER A 360 -14.29 -15.47 20.68
CA SER A 360 -13.66 -15.91 21.94
C SER A 360 -14.65 -16.67 22.84
N ALA A 361 -15.95 -16.38 22.74
CA ALA A 361 -17.02 -17.11 23.42
C ALA A 361 -17.48 -18.39 22.69
N GLN A 362 -17.24 -18.50 21.38
CA GLN A 362 -17.60 -19.67 20.56
C GLN A 362 -16.51 -20.75 20.49
N VAL A 363 -15.25 -20.42 20.78
CA VAL A 363 -14.21 -21.44 20.98
C VAL A 363 -14.52 -22.15 22.29
N ALA A 364 -15.00 -23.40 22.20
CA ALA A 364 -15.32 -24.21 23.37
C ALA A 364 -14.06 -24.40 24.25
N PRO A 365 -14.17 -24.46 25.59
CA PRO A 365 -13.04 -24.72 26.48
C PRO A 365 -12.24 -25.99 26.10
N GLU A 366 -12.91 -26.96 25.48
CA GLU A 366 -12.32 -28.21 25.00
C GLU A 366 -11.28 -28.03 23.88
N ASP A 367 -11.42 -27.01 23.02
CA ASP A 367 -10.45 -26.73 21.94
C ASP A 367 -9.17 -26.08 22.50
N ILE A 368 -9.29 -25.30 23.57
CA ILE A 368 -8.14 -24.72 24.29
C ILE A 368 -7.40 -25.83 25.05
N GLU A 369 -8.12 -26.78 25.65
CA GLU A 369 -7.51 -27.95 26.29
C GLU A 369 -6.85 -28.90 25.29
N ARG A 370 -7.46 -29.12 24.11
CA ARG A 370 -6.84 -29.89 23.02
C ARG A 370 -5.61 -29.20 22.45
N GLN A 371 -5.63 -27.87 22.30
CA GLN A 371 -4.44 -27.11 21.88
C GLN A 371 -3.33 -27.15 22.94
N LYS A 372 -3.66 -27.12 24.24
CA LYS A 372 -2.69 -27.34 25.32
C LYS A 372 -2.11 -28.76 25.34
N LYS A 373 -2.93 -29.78 25.03
CA LYS A 373 -2.48 -31.18 24.91
C LYS A 373 -1.69 -31.48 23.63
N ALA A 374 -1.87 -30.69 22.57
CA ALA A 374 -1.19 -30.87 21.29
C ALA A 374 0.16 -30.14 21.18
N LEU A 375 0.48 -29.22 22.11
CA LEU A 375 1.86 -28.78 22.29
C LEU A 375 2.63 -29.91 23.00
N PRO A 376 3.85 -30.27 22.53
CA PRO A 376 4.71 -31.13 23.33
C PRO A 376 4.94 -30.43 24.67
N VAL A 377 4.53 -31.10 25.75
CA VAL A 377 4.90 -30.74 27.11
C VAL A 377 6.42 -30.82 27.16
N ILE A 378 7.10 -29.69 26.97
CA ILE A 378 8.46 -29.55 27.47
C ILE A 378 8.27 -29.57 28.98
N ASP A 379 8.62 -30.72 29.55
CA ASP A 379 8.62 -30.98 30.98
C ASP A 379 9.66 -30.04 31.61
N GLU A 380 9.26 -28.79 31.89
CA GLU A 380 9.99 -27.92 32.79
C GLU A 380 9.92 -28.57 34.17
N LYS A 381 10.89 -29.46 34.43
CA LYS A 381 11.29 -29.77 35.81
C LYS A 381 11.40 -28.43 36.54
N PRO A 382 10.79 -28.27 37.73
CA PRO A 382 10.92 -27.04 38.50
C PRO A 382 12.40 -26.79 38.76
N GLU A 383 12.97 -25.84 38.02
CA GLU A 383 14.35 -25.43 38.19
C GLU A 383 14.45 -24.82 39.59
N LYS A 384 15.25 -25.45 40.45
CA LYS A 384 15.54 -24.93 41.80
C LYS A 384 16.01 -23.48 41.65
N PRO A 385 15.60 -22.55 42.53
CA PRO A 385 16.01 -21.16 42.43
C PRO A 385 17.53 -21.07 42.44
N GLU A 386 18.12 -20.73 41.28
CA GLU A 386 19.55 -20.48 41.15
C GLU A 386 19.92 -19.30 42.04
N VAL A 387 20.83 -19.57 42.99
CA VAL A 387 21.45 -18.56 43.83
C VAL A 387 22.20 -17.59 42.91
N PRO A 388 21.94 -16.26 42.96
CA PRO A 388 22.56 -15.34 42.03
C PRO A 388 24.07 -15.29 42.23
N SER A 389 24.82 -15.55 41.16
CA SER A 389 26.28 -15.48 41.15
C SER A 389 26.77 -14.08 41.57
N LYS A 390 27.87 -14.04 42.35
CA LYS A 390 28.44 -12.82 42.95
C LYS A 390 28.66 -11.65 41.96
N PHE A 391 28.76 -11.94 40.66
CA PHE A 391 28.96 -10.94 39.60
C PHE A 391 27.70 -10.10 39.28
N ARG A 392 26.48 -10.65 39.41
CA ARG A 392 25.25 -9.86 39.18
C ARG A 392 24.92 -8.91 40.34
N ARG A 393 25.35 -9.24 41.57
CA ARG A 393 25.21 -8.35 42.74
C ARG A 393 26.04 -7.07 42.62
N PHE A 394 27.27 -7.15 42.07
CA PHE A 394 28.10 -5.96 41.87
C PHE A 394 27.52 -4.99 40.85
N ARG A 395 26.91 -5.49 39.77
CA ARG A 395 26.30 -4.64 38.72
C ARG A 395 25.02 -3.94 39.19
N ALA A 396 24.24 -4.59 40.06
CA ALA A 396 23.05 -4.00 40.68
C ALA A 396 23.40 -2.92 41.71
N ILE A 397 24.49 -3.11 42.48
CA ILE A 397 24.95 -2.12 43.47
C ILE A 397 25.55 -0.87 42.78
N SER A 398 26.26 -1.03 41.66
CA SER A 398 26.77 0.12 40.89
C SER A 398 25.67 0.98 40.24
N LEU A 399 24.54 0.36 39.88
CA LEU A 399 23.38 1.08 39.31
C LEU A 399 22.51 1.76 40.36
N GLN A 400 22.47 1.26 41.60
CA GLN A 400 21.76 1.91 42.70
C GLN A 400 22.53 3.10 43.31
N TYR A 401 23.87 3.08 43.33
CA TYR A 401 24.66 4.22 43.83
C TYR A 401 24.76 5.40 42.85
N GLY A 402 24.57 5.19 41.54
CA GLY A 402 24.60 6.25 40.54
C GLY A 402 23.38 7.17 40.49
N MET A 403 22.25 6.76 41.09
CA MET A 403 20.99 7.53 41.07
C MET A 403 20.61 8.20 42.40
N ALA A 404 21.43 8.08 43.46
CA ALA A 404 21.11 8.59 44.78
C ALA A 404 21.77 9.95 45.16
N ASN A 405 22.76 10.45 44.42
CA ASN A 405 23.48 11.69 44.78
C ASN A 405 23.31 12.82 43.73
N GLY A 406 22.07 13.25 43.52
CA GLY A 406 21.74 14.30 42.54
C GLY A 406 20.77 15.36 43.04
N LYS A 407 20.79 15.74 44.33
CA LYS A 407 20.12 16.97 44.80
C LYS A 407 20.94 17.73 45.84
N GLY A 408 21.52 18.84 45.36
CA GLY A 408 21.66 20.09 46.11
C GLY A 408 22.91 20.25 46.97
N LEU A 409 23.89 21.02 46.50
CA LEU A 409 24.65 22.00 47.30
C LEU A 409 25.68 22.72 46.39
N PHE A 410 25.33 23.92 45.89
CA PHE A 410 26.30 24.97 45.59
C PHE A 410 25.64 26.32 45.88
N ARG A 411 25.92 26.85 47.07
CA ARG A 411 25.69 28.24 47.48
C ARG A 411 26.94 28.68 48.26
N SER A 412 27.46 29.84 47.86
CA SER A 412 28.51 30.70 48.43
C SER A 412 29.91 30.12 48.68
N SER A 413 30.87 30.63 47.88
CA SER A 413 31.97 31.45 48.42
C SER A 413 32.16 32.61 47.45
#